data_AF-A0A426Z5Z8-F1
#
_entry.id   AF-A0A426Z5Z8-F1
#
_cell.length_a   1.000
_cell.length_b   1.000
_cell.length_c   1.000
_cell.angle_alpha   90.00
_cell.angle_beta   90.00
_cell.angle_gamma   90.00
#
_symmetry.space_group_name_H-M   'P 1'
#
loop_
_entity.id
_entity.type
_entity.pdbx_description
1 polymer ?
#
loop_
_entity_poly.entity_id
_entity_poly.type
_entity_poly.pdbx_seq_one_letter_code
_entity_poly.pdbx_strand_id
1 'polypeptide(L)' 'RALSSSQTVQVHPSSVLFRTKADCIIFNELVRTNQNYVRNVTRVDPLWLPELAPQYYAADS' A
#
# COMPACT_ATOMS: atom_id res chain seq x y z
N ARG A 1 -1.47 -4.86 -5.04
CA ARG A 1 -0.59 -4.39 -6.14
C ARG A 1 -0.01 -3.07 -5.67
N ALA A 2 1.31 -2.87 -5.69
CA ALA A 2 1.85 -1.54 -5.46
C ALA A 2 1.48 -0.66 -6.68
N LEU A 3 0.98 0.56 -6.47
CA LEU A 3 0.48 1.40 -7.57
C LEU A 3 1.60 1.86 -8.54
N SER A 4 2.87 1.79 -8.12
CA SER A 4 4.05 2.20 -8.91
C SER A 4 4.84 1.04 -9.52
N SER A 5 4.58 -0.20 -9.09
CA SER A 5 5.17 -1.39 -9.70
C SER A 5 4.16 -2.53 -9.59
N SER A 6 3.90 -3.24 -10.67
CA SER A 6 3.01 -4.42 -10.70
C SER A 6 3.51 -5.60 -9.82
N GLN A 7 4.36 -5.32 -8.83
CA GLN A 7 4.86 -6.26 -7.84
C GLN A 7 3.76 -6.64 -6.85
N THR A 8 3.58 -7.95 -6.70
CA THR A 8 2.78 -8.53 -5.62
C THR A 8 3.59 -8.49 -4.34
N VAL A 9 3.03 -7.85 -3.32
CA VAL A 9 3.61 -7.73 -1.97
C VAL A 9 2.57 -8.19 -0.94
N GLN A 10 3.05 -8.69 0.20
CA GLN A 10 2.19 -9.09 1.31
C GLN A 10 2.44 -8.22 2.54
N VAL A 11 1.44 -8.06 3.39
CA VAL A 11 1.63 -7.41 4.70
C VAL A 11 2.54 -8.30 5.55
N HIS A 12 3.56 -7.71 6.17
CA HIS A 12 4.47 -8.46 7.03
C HIS A 12 3.74 -9.10 8.23
N PRO A 13 4.07 -10.35 8.65
CA PRO A 13 3.38 -11.05 9.73
C PRO A 13 3.36 -10.35 11.09
N SER A 14 4.30 -9.42 11.33
CA SER A 14 4.35 -8.63 12.57
C SER A 14 3.31 -7.51 12.64
N SER A 15 2.61 -7.20 11.54
CA SER A 15 1.57 -6.18 11.53
C SER A 15 0.24 -6.76 12.01
N VAL A 16 -0.53 -5.98 12.76
CA VAL A 16 -1.92 -6.31 13.13
C VAL A 16 -2.84 -6.43 11.91
N LEU A 17 -2.45 -5.84 10.78
CA LEU A 17 -3.18 -5.96 9.51
C LEU A 17 -2.85 -7.25 8.75
N PHE A 18 -1.97 -8.10 9.29
CA PHE A 18 -1.69 -9.41 8.70
C PHE A 18 -2.97 -10.25 8.64
N ARG A 19 -3.26 -10.81 7.46
CA ARG A 19 -4.47 -11.61 7.16
C ARG A 19 -5.80 -10.85 7.27
N THR A 20 -5.78 -9.53 7.41
CA THR A 20 -6.99 -8.70 7.34
C THR A 20 -7.32 -8.36 5.89
N LYS A 21 -8.60 -8.39 5.51
CA LYS A 21 -9.05 -7.84 4.21
C LYS A 21 -9.02 -6.32 4.29
N ALA A 22 -7.94 -5.69 3.82
CA ALA A 22 -7.87 -4.25 3.63
C ALA A 22 -7.97 -3.92 2.14
N ASP A 23 -8.87 -3.03 1.76
CA ASP A 23 -9.09 -2.67 0.36
C ASP A 23 -7.96 -1.80 -0.19
N CYS A 24 -7.44 -0.88 0.64
CA CYS A 24 -6.28 -0.05 0.32
C CYS A 24 -5.39 0.13 1.55
N ILE A 25 -4.07 0.10 1.32
CA ILE A 25 -3.05 0.34 2.35
C ILE A 25 -1.94 1.23 1.79
N ILE A 26 -1.38 2.07 2.65
CA ILE A 26 -0.07 2.71 2.44
C ILE A 26 0.98 1.96 3.27
N PHE A 27 2.23 1.98 2.81
CA PHE A 27 3.37 1.37 3.52
C PHE A 27 4.59 2.28 3.44
N ASN A 28 5.47 2.19 4.44
CA ASN A 28 6.71 2.96 4.47
C ASN A 28 7.93 2.16 3.99
N GLU A 29 7.93 0.84 4.22
CA GLU A 29 9.10 0.00 3.98
C GLU A 29 8.76 -1.23 3.16
N LEU A 30 9.61 -1.55 2.18
CA LEU A 30 9.56 -2.77 1.38
C LEU A 30 10.73 -3.69 1.76
N VAL A 31 10.41 -4.85 2.33
CA VAL A 31 11.37 -5.89 2.71
C VAL A 31 11.42 -6.94 1.61
N ARG A 32 12.57 -7.01 0.91
CA ARG A 32 12.79 -7.94 -0.19
C ARG A 32 13.44 -9.24 0.32
N THR A 33 12.70 -10.33 0.27
CA THR A 33 13.19 -11.69 0.58
C THR A 33 12.70 -12.68 -0.50
N ASN A 34 12.57 -13.97 -0.20
CA ASN A 34 11.88 -14.95 -1.06
C ASN A 34 10.42 -14.55 -1.35
N GLN A 35 9.78 -13.84 -0.41
CA GLN A 35 8.48 -13.17 -0.62
C GLN A 35 8.63 -11.71 -0.22
N ASN A 36 8.09 -10.79 -1.02
CA ASN A 36 8.19 -9.36 -0.74
C ASN A 36 7.13 -8.96 0.30
N TYR A 37 7.59 -8.32 1.37
CA TYR A 37 6.74 -7.86 2.47
C TYR A 37 6.74 -6.35 2.60
N VAL A 38 5.61 -5.77 3.01
CA VAL A 38 5.49 -4.36 3.39
C VAL A 38 5.35 -4.21 4.89
N ARG A 39 6.04 -3.22 5.46
CA ARG A 39 6.02 -2.86 6.89
C ARG A 39 5.53 -1.43 7.10
N ASN A 40 5.14 -1.15 8.35
CA ASN A 40 4.54 0.13 8.77
C ASN A 40 3.35 0.48 7.88
N VAL A 41 2.38 -0.44 7.84
CA VAL A 41 1.19 -0.36 7.00
C VAL A 41 0.05 0.35 7.72
N THR A 42 -0.68 1.18 6.98
CA THR A 42 -1.89 1.86 7.48
C THR A 42 -3.01 1.70 6.45
N ARG A 43 -4.23 1.44 6.91
CA ARG A 43 -5.43 1.43 6.07
C ARG A 43 -5.83 2.85 5.70
N VAL A 44 -6.22 3.06 4.45
CA VAL A 44 -6.61 4.38 3.94
C VAL A 44 -7.80 4.23 3.01
N ASP A 45 -8.63 5.26 2.96
CA ASP A 45 -9.64 5.38 1.91
C ASP A 45 -8.97 5.93 0.64
N PRO A 46 -9.00 5.20 -0.50
CA PRO A 46 -8.38 5.67 -1.73
C PRO A 46 -8.92 7.03 -2.21
N LEU A 47 -10.12 7.44 -1.79
CA LEU A 47 -10.70 8.74 -2.11
C LEU A 47 -9.94 9.92 -1.49
N TRP A 48 -9.13 9.69 -0.45
CA TRP A 48 -8.32 10.74 0.17
C TRP A 48 -7.04 11.05 -0.62
N LEU A 49 -6.57 10.13 -1.46
CA LEU A 49 -5.30 10.29 -2.16
C LEU A 49 -5.30 11.46 -3.16
N PRO A 50 -6.35 11.67 -3.99
CA PRO A 50 -6.44 12.83 -4.86
C PRO A 50 -6.56 14.16 -4.10
N GLU A 51 -7.19 14.16 -2.92
CA GLU A 51 -7.30 15.37 -2.08
C GLU A 51 -5.95 15.75 -1.46
N LEU A 52 -5.18 14.76 -0.98
CA LEU A 52 -3.90 14.98 -0.29
C LEU A 52 -2.75 15.30 -1.26
N ALA A 53 -2.75 14.65 -2.43
CA ALA A 53 -1.66 14.74 -3.39
C ALA A 53 -2.21 14.65 -4.83
N PRO A 54 -2.96 15.66 -5.29
CA PRO A 54 -3.61 15.64 -6.61
C PRO A 54 -2.61 15.43 -7.75
N GLN A 55 -1.41 15.99 -7.68
CA GLN A 55 -0.37 15.84 -8.71
C GLN A 55 0.14 14.39 -8.90
N TYR A 56 -0.12 13.49 -7.96
CA TYR A 56 0.29 12.08 -8.04
C TYR A 56 -0.88 11.13 -8.26
N TYR A 57 -2.10 11.51 -7.85
CA TYR A 57 -3.26 10.61 -7.80
C TYR A 57 -4.50 11.15 -8.50
N ALA A 58 -4.51 12.41 -8.95
CA ALA A 58 -5.53 12.86 -9.88
C ALA A 58 -5.30 12.13 -11.21
N ALA A 59 -6.35 11.48 -11.71
CA ALA A 59 -6.33 11.00 -13.08
C ALA A 59 -6.28 12.24 -13.97
N ASP A 60 -5.14 12.47 -14.65
CA ASP A 60 -5.07 13.42 -15.77
C ASP A 60 -6.27 13.11 -16.68
N SER A 61 -7.21 14.05 -16.72
CA SER A 61 -8.28 14.10 -17.72
C SER A 61 -7.85 15.03 -18.83
#